data_AF-A0A524JHP4-F1
#
_entry.id   AF-A0A524JHP4-F1
#
_cell.length_a   1.000
_cell.length_b   1.000
_cell.length_c   1.000
_cell.angle_alpha   90.00
_cell.angle_beta   90.00
_cell.angle_gamma   90.00
#
_symmetry.space_group_name_H-M   'P 1'
#
loop_
_entity.id
_entity.type
_entity.pdbx_description
1 polymer ?
#
loop_
_entity_poly.entity_id
_entity_poly.type
_entity_poly.pdbx_seq_one_letter_code
_entity_poly.pdbx_strand_id
1 'polypeptide(L)' 'GPGFKFKDAELIGIPIIVAVGPRTIKDDEAEVKVRKTGDSRNIKLKEVVKEVSELLASI' A
#
# COMPACT_ATOMS: atom_id res chain seq x y z
N GLY A 1 -0.40 -10.74 -14.60
CA GLY A 1 -0.89 -9.34 -14.55
C GLY A 1 -0.70 -8.75 -13.16
N PRO A 2 -0.92 -7.44 -12.96
CA PRO A 2 -0.70 -6.77 -11.67
C PRO A 2 -1.41 -7.46 -10.49
N GLY A 3 -2.61 -8.02 -10.71
CA GLY A 3 -3.37 -8.78 -9.70
C GLY A 3 -2.64 -9.99 -9.08
N PHE A 4 -1.70 -10.60 -9.80
CA PHE A 4 -0.92 -11.73 -9.26
C PHE A 4 0.03 -11.29 -8.14
N LYS A 5 0.64 -10.11 -8.29
CA LYS A 5 1.57 -9.55 -7.28
C LYS A 5 0.86 -9.26 -5.95
N PHE A 6 -0.38 -8.77 -6.01
CA PHE A 6 -1.18 -8.52 -4.81
C PHE A 6 -1.52 -9.83 -4.10
N LYS A 7 -1.95 -10.84 -4.85
CA LYS A 7 -2.29 -12.15 -4.32
C LYS A 7 -1.08 -12.81 -3.65
N ASP A 8 0.10 -12.70 -4.27
CA ASP A 8 1.34 -13.22 -3.69
C ASP A 8 1.73 -12.47 -2.41
N ALA A 9 1.69 -11.14 -2.42
CA ALA A 9 2.00 -10.32 -1.25
C ALA A 9 1.06 -10.62 -0.06
N GLU A 10 -0.22 -10.85 -0.33
CA GLU A 10 -1.19 -11.28 0.66
C GLU A 10 -0.94 -12.72 1.15
N LEU A 11 -0.54 -13.63 0.26
CA LEU A 11 -0.25 -15.02 0.58
C LEU A 11 0.99 -15.15 1.48
N ILE A 12 2.08 -14.45 1.16
CA ILE A 12 3.33 -14.49 1.93
C ILE A 12 3.27 -13.67 3.23
N GLY A 13 2.17 -12.94 3.45
CA GLY A 13 1.93 -12.26 4.72
C GLY A 13 2.51 -10.87 4.83
N ILE A 14 2.73 -10.15 3.72
CA ILE A 14 3.22 -8.76 3.79
C ILE A 14 2.18 -7.91 4.57
N PRO A 15 2.56 -7.25 5.67
CA PRO A 15 1.62 -6.53 6.52
C PRO A 15 1.00 -5.30 5.84
N ILE A 16 1.79 -4.60 5.01
CA ILE A 16 1.39 -3.39 4.31
C ILE A 16 1.83 -3.49 2.85
N ILE A 17 0.88 -3.25 1.93
CA ILE A 17 1.13 -3.25 0.50
C ILE A 17 1.06 -1.80 0.01
N VAL A 18 2.13 -1.33 -0.62
CA VAL A 18 2.18 -0.02 -1.29
C VAL A 18 2.17 -0.25 -2.79
N ALA A 19 1.12 0.21 -3.46
CA ALA A 19 0.96 0.10 -4.90
C ALA A 19 1.08 1.45 -5.58
N VAL A 20 1.93 1.49 -6.61
CA VAL A 20 2.15 2.68 -7.45
C VAL A 20 1.84 2.29 -8.89
N GLY A 21 0.98 3.07 -9.54
CA GLY A 21 0.59 2.83 -10.92
C GLY A 21 0.27 4.11 -11.67
N PRO A 22 -0.03 4.02 -12.98
CA PRO A 22 -0.26 5.20 -13.82
C PRO A 22 -1.37 6.12 -13.32
N ARG A 23 -2.37 5.57 -12.61
CA ARG A 23 -3.44 6.37 -11.99
C ARG A 23 -2.93 7.15 -10.78
N THR A 24 -2.32 6.47 -9.81
CA THR A 24 -1.88 7.11 -8.57
C THR A 24 -0.75 8.12 -8.83
N ILE A 25 0.14 7.86 -9.80
CA ILE A 25 1.18 8.80 -10.23
C ILE A 25 0.58 10.10 -10.78
N LYS A 26 -0.53 10.04 -11.53
CA LYS A 26 -1.22 11.26 -12.03
C LYS A 26 -1.72 12.15 -10.89
N ASP A 27 -2.06 11.55 -9.76
CA ASP A 27 -2.61 12.23 -8.59
C ASP A 27 -1.53 12.55 -7.53
N ASP A 28 -0.25 12.27 -7.82
CA ASP A 28 0.89 12.38 -6.88
C ASP A 28 0.72 11.53 -5.61
N GLU A 29 0.21 10.31 -5.79
CA GLU A 29 -0.21 9.39 -4.74
C GLU A 29 0.35 7.97 -4.91
N ALA A 30 0.32 7.21 -3.82
CA ALA A 30 0.40 5.76 -3.79
C ALA A 30 -0.82 5.19 -3.04
N GLU A 31 -1.30 4.03 -3.47
CA GLU A 31 -2.32 3.28 -2.71
C GLU A 31 -1.61 2.46 -1.62
N VAL A 32 -1.99 2.69 -0.37
CA VAL A 32 -1.47 1.95 0.79
C VAL A 32 -2.58 1.08 1.34
N LYS A 33 -2.34 -0.24 1.40
CA LYS A 33 -3.29 -1.24 1.91
C LYS A 33 -2.75 -1.95 3.14
N VAL A 34 -3.58 -2.05 4.18
CA VAL A 34 -3.29 -2.84 5.38
C VAL A 34 -3.84 -4.26 5.19
N ARG A 35 -2.98 -5.28 5.21
CA ARG A 35 -3.40 -6.66 4.93
C ARG A 35 -4.39 -7.19 5.96
N LYS A 36 -4.17 -6.87 7.24
CA LYS A 36 -4.97 -7.39 8.36
C LYS A 36 -6.45 -6.99 8.26
N THR A 37 -6.72 -5.75 7.87
CA THR A 37 -8.09 -5.20 7.80
C THR A 37 -8.65 -5.20 6.38
N GLY A 38 -7.77 -5.18 5.38
CA GLY A 38 -8.14 -5.02 3.97
C GLY A 38 -8.32 -3.57 3.54
N ASP A 39 -8.23 -2.61 4.47
CA ASP A 39 -8.40 -1.18 4.19
C ASP A 39 -7.32 -0.67 3.25
N SER A 40 -7.73 0.10 2.23
CA SER A 40 -6.81 0.83 1.37
C SER A 40 -7.17 2.31 1.28
N ARG A 41 -6.14 3.14 1.15
CA ARG A 41 -6.28 4.58 0.95
C ARG A 41 -5.14 5.13 0.12
N ASN A 42 -5.41 6.18 -0.63
CA ASN A 42 -4.38 6.90 -1.33
C ASN A 42 -3.66 7.87 -0.39
N ILE A 43 -2.34 7.83 -0.42
CA ILE A 43 -1.47 8.70 0.38
C ILE A 43 -0.57 9.47 -0.59
N LYS A 44 -0.40 10.77 -0.35
CA LYS A 44 0.52 11.60 -1.13
C LYS A 44 1.93 11.02 -1.07
N LEU A 45 2.62 10.95 -2.21
CA LEU A 45 3.93 10.29 -2.32
C LEU A 45 4.93 10.80 -1.26
N LYS A 46 4.92 12.09 -0.95
CA LYS A 46 5.76 12.72 0.08
C LYS A 46 5.49 12.23 1.52
N GLU A 47 4.29 11.74 1.82
CA GLU A 47 3.88 11.29 3.15
C GLU A 47 3.94 9.76 3.30
N VAL A 48 4.08 9.00 2.20
CA VAL A 48 3.98 7.53 2.20
C VAL A 48 4.93 6.88 3.21
N VAL A 49 6.18 7.31 3.27
CA VAL A 49 7.19 6.70 4.17
C VAL A 49 6.79 6.88 5.63
N LYS A 50 6.30 8.07 5.99
CA LYS A 50 5.83 8.38 7.33
C LYS A 50 4.61 7.52 7.68
N GLU A 51 3.60 7.52 6.81
CA GLU A 51 2.37 6.76 7.03
C GLU A 51 2.63 5.26 7.18
N VAL A 52 3.48 4.68 6.32
CA VAL A 52 3.84 3.26 6.39
C VAL A 52 4.57 2.95 7.69
N SER A 53 5.47 3.83 8.15
CA SER A 53 6.20 3.64 9.40
C SER A 53 5.27 3.67 10.62
N GLU A 54 4.33 4.62 10.65
CA GLU A 54 3.32 4.72 11.71
C GLU A 54 2.37 3.52 11.71
N LEU A 55 1.93 3.10 10.53
CA LEU A 55 1.12 1.90 10.38
C LEU A 55 1.87 0.67 10.88
N LEU A 56 3.11 0.42 10.43
CA LEU A 56 3.91 -0.72 10.87
C LEU A 56 4.10 -0.78 12.39
N ALA A 57 4.21 0.36 13.07
CA ALA A 57 4.33 0.40 14.52
C ALA A 57 3.03 0.05 15.26
N SER A 58 1.89 0.05 14.56
CA SER A 58 0.54 -0.14 15.12
C SER A 58 -0.08 -1.54 14.88
N ILE A 59 0.59 -2.42 14.13
CA ILE A 59 0.13 -3.78 13.79
C ILE A 59 1.03 -4.85 14.37
#